data_AF-A0A8X6JFD1-F1
#
_entry.id   AF-A0A8X6JFD1-F1
#
_cell.length_a   1.000
_cell.length_b   1.000
_cell.length_c   1.000
_cell.angle_alpha   90.00
_cell.angle_beta   90.00
_cell.angle_gamma   90.00
#
_symmetry.space_group_name_H-M   'P 1'
#
loop_
_entity.id
_entity.type
_entity.pdbx_description
1 polymer ?
#
loop_
_entity_poly.entity_id
_entity_poly.type
_entity_poly.pdbx_seq_one_letter_code
_entity_poly.pdbx_strand_id
1 'polypeptide(L)'
;MEDYVRAFQRHYPDADINAHLENFINRALFALQDVLLSIRGNTLPHYGLRSPQAVDRIVEHLNREYMEHTNFDPVELQHWINQNEPRLNNEQNQVYRLLADSVNTKAGGVYF
;
A
#
# COMPACT_ATOMS: atom_id res chain seq x y z
N MET A 1 6.41 -20.26 10.67
CA MET A 1 6.37 -18.94 11.33
C MET A 1 7.66 -18.26 10.91
N GLU A 2 7.57 -17.35 9.93
CA GLU A 2 8.74 -16.68 9.38
C GLU A 2 9.28 -15.68 10.42
N ASP A 3 10.60 -15.64 10.60
CA ASP A 3 11.24 -14.74 11.53
C ASP A 3 11.25 -13.32 10.94
N TYR A 4 10.47 -12.42 11.53
CA TYR A 4 10.30 -11.03 11.05
C TYR A 4 11.64 -10.29 10.96
N VAL A 5 12.60 -10.60 11.84
CA VAL A 5 13.95 -9.99 11.83
C VAL A 5 14.70 -10.46 10.59
N ARG A 6 14.64 -11.76 10.31
CA ARG A 6 15.33 -12.37 9.16
C ARG A 6 14.75 -11.91 7.81
N ALA A 7 13.44 -11.71 7.74
CA ALA A 7 12.79 -11.16 6.54
C ALA A 7 13.19 -9.69 6.27
N PHE A 8 13.33 -8.90 7.34
CA PHE A 8 13.74 -7.50 7.25
C PHE A 8 15.21 -7.36 6.83
N GLN A 9 16.12 -8.11 7.46
CA GLN A 9 17.55 -8.11 7.11
C GLN A 9 17.82 -8.51 5.65
N ARG A 10 16.99 -9.39 5.08
CA ARG A 10 17.12 -9.79 3.67
C ARG A 10 16.85 -8.62 2.71
N HIS A 11 15.93 -7.73 3.06
CA HIS A 11 15.56 -6.57 2.24
C HIS A 11 16.43 -5.34 2.55
N TYR A 12 16.92 -5.24 3.79
CA TYR A 12 17.72 -4.11 4.28
C TYR A 12 18.94 -4.61 5.06
N PRO A 13 20.03 -5.01 4.39
CA PRO A 13 21.19 -5.63 5.02
C PRO A 13 21.97 -4.69 5.95
N ASP A 14 21.91 -3.38 5.70
CA ASP A 14 22.64 -2.35 6.47
C ASP A 14 21.77 -1.65 7.53
N ALA A 15 20.51 -2.05 7.71
CA ALA A 15 19.60 -1.38 8.64
C ALA A 15 19.89 -1.76 10.10
N ASP A 16 19.82 -0.77 11.01
CA ASP A 16 19.94 -1.02 12.44
C ASP A 16 18.69 -1.74 12.96
N ILE A 17 18.86 -3.02 13.29
CA ILE A 17 17.81 -3.88 13.83
C ILE A 17 17.25 -3.33 15.14
N ASN A 18 18.08 -2.70 15.97
CA ASN A 18 17.65 -2.17 17.26
C ASN A 18 16.68 -0.99 17.08
N ALA A 19 16.88 -0.18 16.04
CA ALA A 19 15.98 0.90 15.68
C ALA A 19 14.58 0.40 15.24
N HIS A 20 14.46 -0.87 14.83
CA HIS A 20 13.21 -1.48 14.37
C HIS A 20 12.66 -2.57 15.31
N LEU A 21 13.28 -2.75 16.48
CA LEU A 21 12.92 -3.80 17.43
C LEU A 21 11.46 -3.69 17.90
N GLU A 22 10.98 -2.48 18.16
CA GLU A 22 9.59 -2.23 18.58
C GLU A 22 8.59 -2.68 17.50
N ASN A 23 8.89 -2.45 16.23
CA ASN A 23 8.05 -2.87 15.11
C ASN A 23 7.98 -4.40 14.99
N PHE A 24 9.09 -5.11 15.20
CA PHE A 24 9.10 -6.57 15.21
C PHE A 24 8.30 -7.14 16.37
N ILE A 25 8.44 -6.56 17.57
CA ILE A 25 7.65 -6.94 18.74
C ILE A 25 6.16 -6.69 18.47
N ASN A 26 5.82 -5.54 17.89
CA ASN A 26 4.44 -5.18 17.56
C ASN A 26 3.82 -6.17 16.56
N ARG A 27 4.56 -6.55 15.51
CA ARG A 27 4.13 -7.58 14.54
C ARG A 27 3.93 -8.95 15.21
N ALA A 28 4.81 -9.34 16.11
CA ALA A 28 4.65 -10.58 16.87
C ALA A 28 3.41 -10.55 17.78
N LEU A 29 3.13 -9.41 18.42
CA LEU A 29 1.91 -9.22 19.22
C LEU A 29 0.66 -9.31 18.35
N PHE A 30 0.65 -8.79 17.12
CA PHE A 30 -0.46 -8.99 16.19
C PHE A 30 -0.69 -10.47 15.84
N ALA A 31 0.37 -11.19 15.49
CA ALA A 31 0.25 -12.61 15.17
C ALA A 31 -0.29 -13.41 16.37
N LEU A 32 0.17 -13.08 17.59
CA LEU A 32 -0.32 -13.70 18.81
C LEU A 32 -1.78 -13.34 19.10
N GLN A 33 -2.17 -12.08 18.90
CA GLN A 33 -3.54 -11.59 19.04
C GLN A 33 -4.50 -12.31 18.08
N ASP A 34 -4.12 -12.48 16.82
CA ASP A 34 -4.91 -13.20 15.80
C ASP A 34 -5.13 -14.68 16.21
N VAL A 35 -4.11 -15.32 16.78
CA VAL A 35 -4.22 -16.69 17.32
C VAL A 35 -5.13 -16.74 18.54
N LEU A 36 -5.00 -15.82 19.49
CA LEU A 36 -5.84 -15.81 20.70
C LEU A 36 -7.32 -15.53 20.39
N LEU A 37 -7.59 -14.64 19.44
CA LEU A 37 -8.95 -14.39 18.96
C LEU A 37 -9.55 -15.63 18.30
N SER A 38 -8.77 -16.34 17.47
CA SER A 38 -9.27 -17.54 16.79
C SER A 38 -9.53 -18.72 17.74
N ILE A 39 -8.84 -18.80 18.89
CA ILE A 39 -9.00 -19.92 19.84
C ILE A 39 -10.02 -19.61 20.94
N ARG A 40 -10.02 -18.40 21.53
CA ARG A 40 -10.86 -18.07 22.71
C ARG A 40 -11.61 -16.75 22.62
N GLY A 41 -11.44 -15.95 21.55
CA GLY A 41 -12.06 -14.63 21.42
C GLY A 41 -11.58 -13.57 22.42
N ASN A 42 -10.59 -13.90 23.28
CA ASN A 42 -10.04 -12.98 24.26
C ASN A 42 -8.83 -12.23 23.70
N THR A 43 -8.66 -10.98 24.14
CA THR A 43 -7.55 -10.12 23.71
C THR A 43 -6.31 -10.28 24.59
N LEU A 44 -5.15 -9.89 24.07
CA LEU A 44 -3.87 -9.94 24.78
C LEU A 44 -3.87 -9.27 26.16
N PRO A 45 -4.56 -8.13 26.38
CA PRO A 45 -4.69 -7.54 27.70
C PRO A 45 -5.30 -8.47 28.75
N HIS A 46 -6.16 -9.40 28.35
CA HIS A 46 -6.73 -10.41 29.24
C HIS A 46 -5.69 -11.36 29.82
N TYR A 47 -4.52 -11.47 29.19
CA TYR A 47 -3.39 -12.30 29.61
C TYR A 47 -2.21 -11.45 30.15
N GLY A 48 -2.42 -10.16 30.42
CA GLY A 48 -1.38 -9.26 30.95
C GLY A 48 -0.38 -8.76 29.90
N LEU A 49 -0.64 -8.98 28.61
CA LEU A 49 0.19 -8.52 27.50
C LEU A 49 -0.32 -7.18 26.96
N ARG A 50 0.60 -6.35 26.45
CA ARG A 50 0.23 -5.08 25.81
C ARG A 50 -0.53 -5.37 24.51
N SER A 51 -1.58 -4.58 24.25
CA SER A 51 -2.30 -4.64 22.98
C SER A 51 -1.37 -4.17 21.85
N PRO A 52 -1.40 -4.81 20.68
CA PRO A 52 -0.61 -4.37 19.54
C PRO A 52 -1.08 -2.99 19.08
N GLN A 53 -0.13 -2.15 18.67
CA GLN A 53 -0.39 -0.79 18.22
C GLN A 53 -0.74 -0.80 16.73
N ALA A 54 -1.94 -0.31 16.39
CA ALA A 54 -2.51 -0.33 15.03
C ALA A 54 -1.77 0.54 14.00
N VAL A 55 -0.76 1.30 14.41
CA VAL A 55 -0.10 2.31 13.57
C VAL A 55 0.58 1.68 12.35
N ASP A 56 1.25 0.52 12.53
CA ASP A 56 2.05 -0.07 11.44
C ASP A 56 1.21 -0.84 10.41
N ARG A 57 0.16 -1.57 10.82
CA ARG A 57 -0.62 -2.40 9.88
C ARG A 57 -1.43 -1.56 8.89
N ILE A 58 -1.99 -0.44 9.34
CA ILE A 58 -2.78 0.46 8.49
C ILE A 58 -1.85 1.17 7.50
N VAL A 59 -0.69 1.63 7.96
CA VAL A 59 0.29 2.33 7.12
C VAL A 59 0.94 1.38 6.12
N GLU A 60 1.27 0.14 6.49
CA GLU A 60 1.86 -0.85 5.58
C GLU A 60 0.89 -1.31 4.49
N HIS A 61 -0.39 -1.54 4.83
CA HIS A 61 -1.39 -1.95 3.83
C HIS A 61 -1.74 -0.81 2.87
N LEU A 62 -1.93 0.41 3.40
CA LEU A 62 -2.17 1.60 2.59
C LEU A 62 -0.97 1.92 1.69
N ASN A 63 0.26 1.77 2.20
CA ASN A 63 1.45 1.98 1.38
C ASN A 63 1.60 0.93 0.28
N ARG A 64 1.28 -0.34 0.52
CA ARG A 64 1.34 -1.36 -0.53
C ARG A 64 0.32 -1.08 -1.63
N GLU A 65 -0.94 -0.87 -1.26
CA GLU A 65 -2.00 -0.57 -2.24
C GLU A 65 -1.71 0.74 -2.98
N TYR A 66 -1.24 1.77 -2.29
CA TYR A 66 -0.83 3.03 -2.93
C TYR A 66 0.31 2.80 -3.93
N MET A 67 1.36 2.08 -3.54
CA MET A 67 2.50 1.78 -4.41
C MET A 67 2.08 0.91 -5.61
N GLU A 68 1.21 -0.08 -5.42
CA GLU A 68 0.63 -0.87 -6.53
C GLU A 68 -0.14 0.02 -7.53
N HIS A 69 -0.85 1.04 -7.04
CA HIS A 69 -1.61 1.97 -7.88
C HIS A 69 -0.80 3.14 -8.44
N THR A 70 0.43 3.39 -7.99
CA THR A 70 1.23 4.55 -8.43
C THR A 70 2.58 4.18 -9.04
N ASN A 71 3.00 2.92 -8.97
CA ASN A 71 4.26 2.45 -9.53
C ASN A 71 4.14 2.15 -11.03
N PHE A 72 3.79 3.18 -11.81
CA PHE A 72 3.78 3.09 -13.26
C PHE A 72 5.11 3.56 -13.85
N ASP A 73 5.57 2.91 -14.92
CA ASP A 73 6.68 3.42 -15.74
C ASP A 73 6.17 4.54 -16.66
N PRO A 74 6.60 5.80 -16.47
CA PRO A 74 6.16 6.91 -17.31
C PRO A 74 6.48 6.72 -18.79
N VAL A 75 7.55 6.00 -19.12
CA VAL A 75 7.98 5.74 -20.49
C VAL A 75 7.03 4.75 -21.17
N GLU A 76 6.66 3.68 -20.46
CA GLU A 76 5.68 2.70 -20.94
C GLU A 76 4.30 3.33 -21.13
N LEU A 77 3.85 4.13 -20.17
CA LEU A 77 2.57 4.84 -20.27
C LEU A 77 2.55 5.79 -21.48
N GLN A 78 3.60 6.58 -21.68
CA GLN A 78 3.68 7.48 -22.83
C GLN A 78 3.68 6.71 -24.16
N HIS A 79 4.39 5.58 -24.21
CA HIS A 79 4.39 4.71 -25.39
C HIS A 79 2.98 4.18 -25.70
N TRP A 80 2.27 3.71 -24.67
CA TRP A 80 0.90 3.21 -24.80
C TRP A 80 -0.06 4.30 -25.28
N ILE A 81 0.04 5.53 -24.74
CA ILE A 81 -0.77 6.67 -25.17
C ILE A 81 -0.54 6.94 -26.67
N ASN A 82 0.72 7.04 -27.09
CA ASN A 82 1.07 7.35 -28.48
C ASN A 82 0.54 6.31 -29.47
N GLN A 83 0.41 5.05 -29.05
CA GLN A 83 -0.16 3.98 -29.89
C GLN A 83 -1.69 4.00 -29.96
N ASN A 84 -2.36 4.43 -28.90
CA ASN A 84 -3.81 4.31 -28.76
C ASN A 84 -4.57 5.61 -29.04
N GLU A 85 -3.98 6.78 -28.77
CA GLU A 85 -4.59 8.08 -29.07
C GLU A 85 -4.99 8.23 -30.55
N PRO A 86 -4.20 7.80 -31.55
CA PRO A 86 -4.60 7.87 -32.96
C PRO A 86 -5.75 6.91 -33.33
N ARG A 87 -6.07 5.94 -32.47
CA ARG A 87 -7.12 4.94 -32.71
C ARG A 87 -8.48 5.38 -32.17
N LEU A 88 -8.54 6.48 -31.44
CA LEU A 88 -9.77 7.05 -30.90
C LEU A 88 -10.64 7.61 -32.02
N ASN A 89 -11.95 7.38 -31.92
CA ASN A 89 -12.91 8.08 -32.77
C ASN A 89 -13.09 9.54 -32.29
N ASN A 90 -13.82 10.35 -33.06
CA ASN A 90 -13.99 11.77 -32.74
C ASN A 90 -14.60 12.02 -31.35
N GLU A 91 -15.61 11.24 -30.95
CA GLU A 91 -16.28 11.39 -29.64
C GLU A 91 -15.32 11.01 -28.50
N GLN A 92 -14.62 9.89 -28.63
CA GLN A 92 -13.65 9.41 -27.66
C GLN A 92 -12.47 10.38 -27.50
N ASN A 93 -11.98 10.96 -28.61
CA ASN A 93 -10.90 11.95 -28.59
C ASN A 93 -11.35 13.25 -27.90
N GLN A 94 -12.59 13.69 -28.14
CA GLN A 94 -13.15 14.85 -27.44
C GLN A 94 -13.21 14.64 -25.92
N VAL A 95 -13.72 13.49 -25.48
CA VAL A 95 -13.78 13.14 -24.04
C VAL A 95 -12.37 13.02 -23.45
N TYR A 96 -11.46 12.35 -24.17
CA TYR A 96 -10.06 12.19 -23.73
C TYR A 96 -9.38 13.55 -23.49
N ARG A 97 -9.48 14.49 -24.44
CA ARG A 97 -8.89 15.83 -24.31
C ARG A 97 -9.49 16.61 -23.15
N LEU A 98 -10.82 16.55 -23.01
CA LEU A 98 -11.53 17.22 -21.92
C LEU A 98 -11.07 16.70 -20.54
N LEU A 99 -10.89 15.38 -20.41
CA LEU A 99 -10.34 14.78 -19.20
C LEU A 99 -8.88 15.18 -18.96
N ALA A 100 -8.02 15.10 -19.99
CA ALA A 100 -6.62 15.48 -19.89
C ALA A 100 -6.46 16.94 -19.44
N ASP A 101 -7.24 17.86 -20.01
CA ASP A 101 -7.26 19.26 -19.64
C ASP A 101 -7.75 19.48 -18.21
N SER A 102 -8.77 18.73 -17.76
CA SER A 102 -9.27 18.81 -16.38
C SER A 102 -8.23 18.40 -15.34
N VAL A 103 -7.42 17.39 -15.65
CA VAL A 103 -6.32 16.91 -14.81
C VAL A 103 -5.21 17.96 -14.78
N ASN A 104 -4.82 18.48 -15.95
CA ASN A 104 -3.77 19.49 -16.06
C ASN A 104 -4.13 20.80 -15.32
N THR A 105 -5.39 21.21 -15.40
CA THR A 105 -5.90 22.42 -14.73
C THR A 105 -6.29 22.20 -13.27
N LYS A 106 -6.25 20.96 -12.78
CA LYS A 106 -6.74 20.55 -11.44
C LYS A 106 -8.17 21.00 -11.17
N ALA A 107 -8.97 21.19 -12.23
CA ALA A 107 -10.32 21.73 -12.13
C ALA A 107 -11.24 20.79 -11.34
N GLY A 108 -10.98 19.48 -11.39
CA GLY A 108 -11.82 18.45 -10.78
C GLY A 108 -13.23 18.40 -11.39
N GLY A 109 -13.89 17.25 -11.35
CA GLY A 109 -15.23 17.12 -11.91
C GLY A 109 -15.67 15.67 -12.12
N VAL A 110 -16.97 15.47 -12.31
CA VAL A 110 -17.57 14.20 -12.72
C VAL A 110 -18.00 14.35 -14.17
N TYR A 111 -17.57 13.44 -15.03
CA TYR A 111 -17.86 13.42 -16.47
C TYR A 111 -18.66 12.14 -16.77
N PHE A 112 -19.77 12.27 -17.49
CA PHE A 112 -20.71 11.20 -17.84
C PHE A 112 -21.18 11.35 -19.29
#